data_AF-A0A0D6MZZ1-F1
#
_entry.id   AF-A0A0D6MZZ1-F1
#
_cell.length_a   1.000
_cell.length_b   1.000
_cell.length_c   1.000
_cell.angle_alpha   90.00
_cell.angle_beta   90.00
_cell.angle_gamma   90.00
#
_symmetry.space_group_name_H-M   'P 1'
#
loop_
_entity.id
_entity.type
_entity.pdbx_description
1 polymer ?
#
loop_
_entity_poly.entity_id
_entity_poly.type
_entity_poly.pdbx_seq_one_letter_code
_entity_poly.pdbx_strand_id
1 'polypeptide(L)'
;MYFSAYANAQDTPQKLYLFQLPATPEDADYGTYLSNAAAAMTDWAPFLFAQEPSAAAKLQIAAWLAAHPNRYWGIVPDADATILTPNATASFGATVKAQATPGLTCLCNTDGHGLLAGALCLGWAASLNPQRSAGRTTLMFRTNGGVTPASITATQAQNLLSNGYSFYGSYKTSDSTFSFLNNGAVSGPFAWADSYINQIWMNTSFQSDLLTLFSSVGQIPYTAQGDSQIATAVQNTIDTALSFGAIQPNVTLSAAQTQAVNAQAGRTIDGVLSTRGWYLLPGASTASATTRASRGAVQGRFFYTDGESVQAITLASVEVQ
;
A
#
# COMPACT_ATOMS: atom_id res chain seq x y z
N MET A 1 -6.05 -3.37 22.15
CA MET A 1 -5.58 -3.75 20.80
C MET A 1 -4.62 -4.92 20.95
N TYR A 2 -4.95 -6.07 20.35
CA TYR A 2 -4.01 -7.18 20.26
C TYR A 2 -3.17 -6.96 19.00
N PHE A 3 -1.92 -6.52 19.17
CA PHE A 3 -0.99 -6.36 18.05
C PHE A 3 -0.23 -7.66 17.86
N SER A 4 -0.67 -8.46 16.90
CA SER A 4 -0.06 -9.74 16.57
C SER A 4 -0.05 -9.96 15.07
N ALA A 5 0.79 -10.87 14.62
CA ALA A 5 0.77 -11.34 13.24
C ALA A 5 -0.58 -11.99 12.87
N TYR A 6 -0.80 -12.19 11.57
CA TYR A 6 -1.89 -13.03 11.07
C TYR A 6 -1.54 -14.52 11.24
N ALA A 7 -2.53 -15.41 11.16
CA ALA A 7 -2.31 -16.85 11.25
C ALA A 7 -1.35 -17.32 10.14
N ASN A 8 -0.37 -18.15 10.52
CA ASN A 8 0.68 -18.67 9.63
C ASN A 8 1.65 -17.60 9.08
N ALA A 9 1.69 -16.40 9.66
CA ALA A 9 2.73 -15.43 9.36
C ALA A 9 4.12 -16.02 9.62
N GLN A 10 5.04 -15.75 8.71
CA GLN A 10 6.40 -16.26 8.77
C GLN A 10 7.35 -15.34 9.55
N ASP A 11 6.94 -14.09 9.74
CA ASP A 11 7.63 -13.08 10.53
C ASP A 11 6.60 -12.39 11.44
N THR A 12 7.07 -11.87 12.57
CA THR A 12 6.21 -11.22 13.57
C THR A 12 6.50 -9.72 13.65
N PRO A 13 5.50 -8.89 13.99
CA PRO A 13 5.72 -7.46 14.12
C PRO A 13 6.79 -7.13 15.16
N GLN A 14 7.76 -6.31 14.79
CA GLN A 14 8.91 -6.00 15.66
C GLN A 14 8.69 -4.78 16.56
N LYS A 15 7.87 -3.82 16.13
CA LYS A 15 7.73 -2.51 16.79
C LYS A 15 6.30 -2.00 16.68
N LEU A 16 5.78 -1.50 17.79
CA LEU A 16 4.51 -0.79 17.86
C LEU A 16 4.75 0.57 18.51
N TYR A 17 4.37 1.62 17.81
CA TYR A 17 4.36 2.98 18.37
C TYR A 17 2.96 3.33 18.86
N LEU A 18 2.89 3.95 20.03
CA LEU A 18 1.67 4.50 20.59
C LEU A 18 1.85 6.01 20.74
N PHE A 19 1.10 6.78 19.95
CA PHE A 19 1.06 8.23 20.05
C PHE A 19 -0.22 8.63 20.76
N GLN A 20 -0.08 9.32 21.90
CA GLN A 20 -1.21 9.76 22.68
C GLN A 20 -1.83 11.02 22.05
N LEU A 21 -3.15 10.98 21.82
CA LEU A 21 -3.93 12.17 21.51
C LEU A 21 -4.38 12.89 22.79
N PRO A 22 -4.78 14.17 22.72
CA PRO A 22 -5.48 14.84 23.81
C PRO A 22 -6.72 14.05 24.26
N ALA A 23 -7.13 14.20 25.53
CA ALA A 23 -8.27 13.47 26.08
C ALA A 23 -9.60 13.75 25.33
N THR A 24 -9.71 14.94 24.73
CA THR A 24 -10.79 15.33 23.83
C THR A 24 -10.14 15.87 22.55
N PRO A 25 -9.85 15.00 21.57
CA PRO A 25 -9.20 15.43 20.34
C PRO A 25 -10.16 16.32 19.53
N GLU A 26 -9.65 17.41 18.97
CA GLU A 26 -10.42 18.27 18.08
C GLU A 26 -10.41 17.70 16.66
N ASP A 27 -11.58 17.63 16.02
CA ASP A 27 -11.71 17.03 14.69
C ASP A 27 -10.79 17.67 13.65
N ALA A 28 -10.65 19.00 13.70
CA ALA A 28 -9.81 19.79 12.79
C ALA A 28 -8.31 19.47 12.91
N ASP A 29 -7.87 18.92 14.04
CA ASP A 29 -6.46 18.74 14.36
C ASP A 29 -5.92 17.34 14.04
N TYR A 30 -6.74 16.44 13.51
CA TYR A 30 -6.30 15.07 13.19
C TYR A 30 -5.10 15.03 12.22
N GLY A 31 -5.02 15.95 11.27
CA GLY A 31 -3.84 16.10 10.41
C GLY A 31 -2.60 16.60 11.17
N THR A 32 -2.79 17.49 12.15
CA THR A 32 -1.72 17.98 13.04
C THR A 32 -1.21 16.85 13.94
N TYR A 33 -2.10 16.03 14.50
CA TYR A 33 -1.71 14.88 15.33
C TYR A 33 -0.87 13.86 14.55
N LEU A 34 -1.25 13.56 13.31
CA LEU A 34 -0.47 12.68 12.42
C LEU A 34 0.91 13.29 12.08
N SER A 35 0.96 14.59 11.82
CA SER A 35 2.22 15.32 11.57
C SER A 35 3.14 15.29 12.79
N ASN A 36 2.59 15.44 13.99
CA ASN A 36 3.34 15.36 15.24
C ASN A 36 3.90 13.95 15.46
N ALA A 37 3.12 12.90 15.18
CA ALA A 37 3.59 11.51 15.24
C ALA A 37 4.72 11.25 14.22
N ALA A 38 4.59 11.78 13.00
CA ALA A 38 5.61 11.67 11.95
C ALA A 38 6.91 12.42 12.30
N ALA A 39 6.80 13.55 13.01
CA ALA A 39 7.97 14.31 13.49
C ALA A 39 8.64 13.63 14.70
N ALA A 40 7.86 12.97 15.56
CA ALA A 40 8.39 12.27 16.73
C ALA A 40 9.14 11.00 16.38
N MET A 41 8.63 10.23 15.40
CA MET A 41 9.27 9.01 14.91
C MET A 41 9.10 8.92 13.39
N THR A 42 10.18 8.58 12.68
CA THR A 42 10.20 8.54 11.21
C THR A 42 10.08 7.11 10.65
N ASP A 43 10.20 6.07 11.47
CA ASP A 43 10.26 4.65 11.07
C ASP A 43 8.91 3.93 11.23
N TRP A 44 7.82 4.55 10.74
CA TRP A 44 6.50 3.92 10.64
C TRP A 44 5.80 4.33 9.34
N ALA A 45 4.77 3.56 8.96
CA ALA A 45 3.96 3.80 7.77
C ALA A 45 2.49 3.43 7.98
N PRO A 46 2.14 2.20 8.44
CA PRO A 46 0.75 1.84 8.65
C PRO A 46 0.24 2.36 10.00
N PHE A 47 -1.00 2.86 10.06
CA PHE A 47 -1.61 3.34 11.30
C PHE A 47 -3.13 3.13 11.36
N LEU A 48 -3.65 3.06 12.58
CA LEU A 48 -5.07 3.27 12.90
C LEU A 48 -5.19 4.14 14.15
N PHE A 49 -6.38 4.70 14.37
CA PHE A 49 -6.73 5.31 15.65
C PHE A 49 -7.33 4.26 16.59
N ALA A 50 -6.97 4.32 17.87
CA ALA A 50 -7.44 3.36 18.88
C ALA A 50 -8.95 3.42 19.13
N GLN A 51 -9.58 4.54 18.76
CA GLN A 51 -11.02 4.76 18.74
C GLN A 51 -11.38 5.29 17.36
N GLU A 52 -12.60 4.98 16.90
CA GLU A 52 -13.06 5.47 15.61
C GLU A 52 -13.13 7.01 15.60
N PRO A 53 -12.44 7.69 14.67
CA PRO A 53 -12.57 9.14 14.51
C PRO A 53 -13.99 9.51 14.06
N SER A 54 -14.43 10.72 14.39
CA SER A 54 -15.70 11.25 13.86
C SER A 54 -15.67 11.37 12.33
N ALA A 55 -16.84 11.53 11.69
CA ALA A 55 -16.91 11.75 10.25
C ALA A 55 -16.09 12.99 9.78
N ALA A 56 -16.07 14.06 10.58
CA ALA A 56 -15.28 15.26 10.26
C ALA A 56 -13.77 15.02 10.41
N ALA A 57 -13.36 14.30 11.46
CA ALA A 57 -11.95 13.91 11.66
C ALA A 57 -11.45 12.99 10.54
N LYS A 58 -12.28 12.05 10.07
CA LYS A 58 -11.94 11.17 8.92
C LYS A 58 -11.56 11.98 7.67
N LEU A 59 -12.24 13.10 7.40
CA LEU A 59 -11.89 14.00 6.28
C LEU A 59 -10.54 14.70 6.48
N GLN A 60 -10.18 15.07 7.71
CA GLN A 60 -8.85 15.63 7.99
C GLN A 60 -7.73 14.59 7.83
N ILE A 61 -7.99 13.33 8.21
CA ILE A 61 -7.07 12.20 7.98
C ILE A 61 -6.87 12.01 6.47
N ALA A 62 -7.94 12.05 5.67
CA ALA A 62 -7.86 11.91 4.23
C ALA A 62 -7.09 13.07 3.57
N ALA A 63 -7.33 14.31 4.01
CA ALA A 63 -6.58 15.47 3.54
C ALA A 63 -5.08 15.34 3.86
N TRP A 64 -4.74 14.85 5.06
CA TRP A 64 -3.36 14.61 5.44
C TRP A 64 -2.69 13.53 4.59
N LEU A 65 -3.36 12.42 4.29
CA LEU A 65 -2.80 11.40 3.40
C LEU A 65 -2.65 11.86 1.94
N ALA A 66 -3.58 12.69 1.44
CA ALA A 66 -3.43 13.30 0.12
C ALA A 66 -2.15 14.16 0.01
N ALA A 67 -1.73 14.80 1.11
CA ALA A 67 -0.50 15.58 1.20
C ALA A 67 0.78 14.73 1.39
N HIS A 68 0.64 13.45 1.76
CA HIS A 68 1.76 12.52 2.00
C HIS A 68 1.60 11.21 1.21
N PRO A 69 1.42 11.27 -0.12
CA PRO A 69 1.17 10.09 -0.93
C PRO A 69 2.35 9.12 -0.89
N ASN A 70 2.07 7.82 -0.95
CA ASN A 70 3.08 6.76 -1.01
C ASN A 70 4.05 6.73 0.17
N ARG A 71 3.64 7.24 1.34
CA ARG A 71 4.46 7.24 2.56
C ARG A 71 3.79 6.57 3.77
N TYR A 72 2.49 6.74 3.91
CA TYR A 72 1.70 6.22 5.02
C TYR A 72 0.47 5.48 4.51
N TRP A 73 0.01 4.50 5.30
CA TRP A 73 -1.20 3.72 5.03
C TRP A 73 -2.16 3.81 6.23
N GLY A 74 -3.30 4.47 6.04
CA GLY A 74 -4.30 4.68 7.09
C GLY A 74 -5.42 3.66 7.01
N ILE A 75 -5.68 2.95 8.10
CA ILE A 75 -6.85 2.09 8.24
C ILE A 75 -7.90 2.87 9.03
N VAL A 76 -9.03 3.16 8.38
CA VAL A 76 -10.09 4.01 8.93
C VAL A 76 -11.38 3.20 9.07
N PRO A 77 -11.76 2.82 10.31
CA PRO A 77 -13.04 2.18 10.59
C PRO A 77 -14.22 3.12 10.34
N ASP A 78 -15.35 2.56 9.93
CA ASP A 78 -16.61 3.29 9.77
C ASP A 78 -17.80 2.52 10.35
N ALA A 79 -18.39 3.06 11.42
CA ALA A 79 -19.55 2.50 12.11
C ALA A 79 -20.88 3.03 11.54
N ASP A 80 -20.87 3.96 10.59
CA ASP A 80 -22.11 4.46 9.98
C ASP A 80 -22.86 3.33 9.26
N ALA A 81 -24.06 2.99 9.73
CA ALA A 81 -24.86 1.91 9.16
C ALA A 81 -25.26 2.13 7.68
N THR A 82 -25.20 3.37 7.17
CA THR A 82 -25.50 3.67 5.77
C THR A 82 -24.54 2.98 4.80
N ILE A 83 -23.32 2.64 5.22
CA ILE A 83 -22.33 1.94 4.39
C ILE A 83 -22.79 0.53 3.97
N LEU A 84 -23.78 -0.05 4.67
CA LEU A 84 -24.37 -1.36 4.39
C LEU A 84 -25.43 -1.30 3.28
N THR A 85 -25.82 -0.10 2.84
CA THR A 85 -26.82 0.13 1.78
C THR A 85 -26.14 0.31 0.41
N PRO A 86 -26.80 -0.04 -0.70
CA PRO A 86 -26.21 0.16 -2.02
C PRO A 86 -26.06 1.66 -2.34
N ASN A 87 -24.99 2.02 -3.05
CA ASN A 87 -24.72 3.40 -3.50
C ASN A 87 -24.67 4.43 -2.36
N ALA A 88 -23.93 4.13 -1.29
CA ALA A 88 -23.75 5.04 -0.16
C ALA A 88 -22.80 6.21 -0.52
N THR A 89 -23.26 7.10 -1.41
CA THR A 89 -22.44 8.17 -2.02
C THR A 89 -21.91 9.21 -1.04
N ALA A 90 -22.59 9.40 0.10
CA ALA A 90 -22.17 10.30 1.17
C ALA A 90 -21.21 9.64 2.18
N SER A 91 -20.94 8.33 2.05
CA SER A 91 -20.07 7.63 2.98
C SER A 91 -18.61 8.03 2.83
N PHE A 92 -17.79 7.77 3.86
CA PHE A 92 -16.37 8.09 3.84
C PHE A 92 -15.64 7.37 2.70
N GLY A 93 -15.86 6.06 2.54
CA GLY A 93 -15.30 5.24 1.46
C GLY A 93 -15.67 5.75 0.07
N ALA A 94 -16.92 6.17 -0.15
CA ALA A 94 -17.33 6.78 -1.42
C ALA A 94 -16.61 8.12 -1.66
N THR A 95 -16.45 8.94 -0.63
CA THR A 95 -15.71 10.21 -0.70
C THR A 95 -14.24 9.99 -1.06
N VAL A 96 -13.57 9.08 -0.37
CA VAL A 96 -12.17 8.71 -0.61
C VAL A 96 -11.97 8.16 -2.02
N LYS A 97 -12.88 7.29 -2.48
CA LYS A 97 -12.86 6.74 -3.83
C LYS A 97 -13.03 7.82 -4.90
N ALA A 98 -13.97 8.76 -4.71
CA ALA A 98 -14.21 9.85 -5.64
C ALA A 98 -13.02 10.82 -5.74
N GLN A 99 -12.33 11.07 -4.63
CA GLN A 99 -11.15 11.93 -4.58
C GLN A 99 -9.86 11.23 -5.03
N ALA A 100 -9.88 9.90 -5.18
CA ALA A 100 -8.71 9.07 -5.46
C ALA A 100 -7.54 9.32 -4.47
N THR A 101 -7.86 9.64 -3.21
CA THR A 101 -6.87 9.85 -2.16
C THR A 101 -6.04 8.57 -1.97
N PRO A 102 -4.70 8.61 -2.10
CA PRO A 102 -3.89 7.41 -1.95
C PRO A 102 -3.76 6.98 -0.49
N GLY A 103 -3.76 5.67 -0.27
CA GLY A 103 -3.26 5.11 0.99
C GLY A 103 -4.28 4.99 2.13
N LEU A 104 -5.58 5.08 1.89
CA LEU A 104 -6.60 4.74 2.89
C LEU A 104 -7.25 3.38 2.59
N THR A 105 -7.39 2.57 3.62
CA THR A 105 -8.31 1.42 3.64
C THR A 105 -9.48 1.76 4.54
N CYS A 106 -10.67 1.88 3.96
CA CYS A 106 -11.92 2.07 4.70
C CYS A 106 -12.41 0.70 5.18
N LEU A 107 -12.78 0.58 6.46
CA LEU A 107 -13.07 -0.71 7.08
C LEU A 107 -14.45 -0.66 7.76
N CYS A 108 -15.30 -1.65 7.49
CA CYS A 108 -16.59 -1.77 8.15
C CYS A 108 -16.41 -1.94 9.67
N ASN A 109 -17.12 -1.12 10.45
CA ASN A 109 -17.13 -1.16 11.91
C ASN A 109 -18.55 -1.01 12.49
N THR A 110 -19.59 -1.31 11.70
CA THR A 110 -21.00 -1.11 12.10
C THR A 110 -21.43 -1.91 13.33
N ASP A 111 -20.69 -2.97 13.65
CA ASP A 111 -20.87 -3.81 14.85
C ASP A 111 -19.75 -3.64 15.89
N GLY A 112 -18.84 -2.68 15.69
CA GLY A 112 -17.69 -2.42 16.57
C GLY A 112 -16.51 -3.39 16.44
N HIS A 113 -16.60 -4.42 15.58
CA HIS A 113 -15.52 -5.40 15.41
C HIS A 113 -14.42 -4.93 14.45
N GLY A 114 -14.70 -3.90 13.64
CA GLY A 114 -13.77 -3.33 12.66
C GLY A 114 -12.45 -2.84 13.25
N LEU A 115 -12.44 -2.34 14.49
CA LEU A 115 -11.19 -1.91 15.15
C LEU A 115 -10.19 -3.07 15.32
N LEU A 116 -10.66 -4.28 15.65
CA LEU A 116 -9.79 -5.46 15.76
C LEU A 116 -9.33 -5.94 14.39
N ALA A 117 -10.19 -5.86 13.38
CA ALA A 117 -9.78 -6.13 12.00
C ALA A 117 -8.74 -5.11 11.51
N GLY A 118 -8.82 -3.84 11.94
CA GLY A 118 -7.81 -2.83 11.65
C GLY A 118 -6.47 -3.11 12.34
N ALA A 119 -6.50 -3.63 13.57
CA ALA A 119 -5.28 -4.11 14.24
C ALA A 119 -4.65 -5.32 13.51
N LEU A 120 -5.47 -6.22 12.95
CA LEU A 120 -4.98 -7.29 12.06
C LEU A 120 -4.33 -6.73 10.80
N CYS A 121 -4.89 -5.69 10.16
CA CYS A 121 -4.28 -5.03 9.02
C CYS A 121 -2.88 -4.48 9.36
N LEU A 122 -2.71 -3.83 10.53
CA LEU A 122 -1.39 -3.40 10.98
C LEU A 122 -0.45 -4.57 11.24
N GLY A 123 -0.94 -5.60 11.93
CA GLY A 123 -0.16 -6.80 12.25
C GLY A 123 0.31 -7.51 10.99
N TRP A 124 -0.51 -7.55 9.93
CA TRP A 124 -0.13 -8.07 8.63
C TRP A 124 0.98 -7.24 7.98
N ALA A 125 0.82 -5.92 7.86
CA ALA A 125 1.83 -5.08 7.22
C ALA A 125 3.18 -5.13 7.96
N ALA A 126 3.14 -5.12 9.30
CA ALA A 126 4.34 -5.22 10.13
C ALA A 126 4.98 -6.62 10.14
N SER A 127 4.27 -7.64 9.66
CA SER A 127 4.77 -9.01 9.48
C SER A 127 5.36 -9.24 8.08
N LEU A 128 5.29 -8.28 7.16
CA LEU A 128 5.92 -8.43 5.86
C LEU A 128 7.43 -8.21 5.98
N ASN A 129 8.21 -9.18 5.51
CA ASN A 129 9.67 -9.12 5.48
C ASN A 129 10.19 -9.14 4.04
N PRO A 130 10.59 -7.97 3.48
CA PRO A 130 11.12 -7.87 2.12
C PRO A 130 12.37 -8.73 1.87
N GLN A 131 13.09 -9.14 2.91
CA GLN A 131 14.26 -10.02 2.76
C GLN A 131 13.89 -11.49 2.55
N ARG A 132 12.61 -11.84 2.67
CA ARG A 132 12.13 -13.21 2.45
C ARG A 132 11.84 -13.45 0.98
N SER A 133 12.52 -14.43 0.39
CA SER A 133 12.19 -14.88 -0.96
C SER A 133 10.76 -15.41 -1.04
N ALA A 134 10.01 -14.98 -2.06
CA ALA A 134 8.58 -15.21 -2.22
C ALA A 134 7.76 -14.82 -0.97
N GLY A 135 8.16 -13.76 -0.27
CA GLY A 135 7.57 -13.33 0.98
C GLY A 135 6.30 -12.49 0.85
N ARG A 136 5.96 -12.00 -0.35
CA ARG A 136 4.74 -11.21 -0.57
C ARG A 136 3.50 -12.01 -0.16
N THR A 137 2.60 -11.36 0.57
CA THR A 137 1.27 -11.90 0.87
C THR A 137 0.22 -10.82 0.66
N THR A 138 -0.96 -11.19 0.17
CA THR A 138 -2.10 -10.27 0.07
C THR A 138 -2.70 -10.00 1.45
N LEU A 139 -3.30 -8.82 1.62
CA LEU A 139 -4.08 -8.49 2.81
C LEU A 139 -5.43 -9.24 2.84
N MET A 140 -6.03 -9.51 1.66
CA MET A 140 -7.15 -10.44 1.56
C MET A 140 -6.75 -11.83 2.07
N PHE A 141 -7.71 -12.58 2.61
CA PHE A 141 -7.51 -13.92 3.18
C PHE A 141 -6.66 -13.97 4.45
N ARG A 142 -6.16 -12.85 4.97
CA ARG A 142 -5.48 -12.85 6.28
C ARG A 142 -6.50 -13.10 7.39
N THR A 143 -6.12 -13.96 8.32
CA THR A 143 -6.98 -14.42 9.42
C THR A 143 -6.28 -14.22 10.74
N ASN A 144 -7.07 -14.04 11.80
CA ASN A 144 -6.57 -14.08 13.17
C ASN A 144 -7.71 -14.52 14.09
N GLY A 145 -7.45 -15.49 14.98
CA GLY A 145 -8.47 -16.05 15.88
C GLY A 145 -9.01 -15.06 16.91
N GLY A 146 -8.32 -13.94 17.14
CA GLY A 146 -8.77 -12.85 18.01
C GLY A 146 -9.65 -11.79 17.33
N VAL A 147 -9.95 -11.94 16.04
CA VAL A 147 -10.80 -11.00 15.29
C VAL A 147 -12.17 -11.62 15.04
N THR A 148 -13.21 -10.95 15.54
CA THR A 148 -14.60 -11.35 15.32
C THR A 148 -15.07 -10.93 13.93
N PRO A 149 -15.69 -11.83 13.13
CA PRO A 149 -16.32 -11.47 11.87
C PRO A 149 -17.43 -10.44 12.01
N ALA A 150 -17.56 -9.59 11.00
CA ALA A 150 -18.63 -8.62 10.88
C ALA A 150 -19.99 -9.32 10.80
N SER A 151 -20.96 -8.83 11.57
CA SER A 151 -22.35 -9.32 11.56
C SER A 151 -23.13 -8.74 10.38
N ILE A 152 -22.82 -9.24 9.18
CA ILE A 152 -23.38 -8.75 7.91
C ILE A 152 -23.90 -9.89 7.04
N THR A 153 -24.93 -9.59 6.25
CA THR A 153 -25.46 -10.49 5.22
C THR A 153 -24.61 -10.46 3.95
N ALA A 154 -24.78 -11.45 3.06
CA ALA A 154 -24.11 -11.48 1.76
C ALA A 154 -24.40 -10.23 0.91
N THR A 155 -25.63 -9.72 0.94
CA THR A 155 -25.99 -8.47 0.22
C THR A 155 -25.27 -7.27 0.81
N GLN A 156 -25.19 -7.15 2.14
CA GLN A 156 -24.46 -6.07 2.80
C GLN A 156 -22.95 -6.13 2.51
N ALA A 157 -22.37 -7.34 2.45
CA ALA A 157 -20.99 -7.54 2.02
C ALA A 157 -20.74 -7.00 0.60
N GLN A 158 -21.64 -7.28 -0.35
CA GLN A 158 -21.52 -6.74 -1.72
C GLN A 158 -21.68 -5.20 -1.77
N ASN A 159 -22.56 -4.65 -0.94
CA ASN A 159 -22.72 -3.20 -0.81
C ASN A 159 -21.45 -2.54 -0.25
N LEU A 160 -20.85 -3.12 0.79
CA LEU A 160 -19.58 -2.65 1.37
C LEU A 160 -18.47 -2.58 0.31
N LEU A 161 -18.25 -3.66 -0.45
CA LEU A 161 -17.24 -3.69 -1.51
C LEU A 161 -17.51 -2.62 -2.58
N SER A 162 -18.77 -2.47 -3.00
CA SER A 162 -19.17 -1.47 -4.00
C SER A 162 -18.93 -0.03 -3.51
N ASN A 163 -19.19 0.21 -2.22
CA ASN A 163 -18.97 1.48 -1.53
C ASN A 163 -17.50 1.73 -1.17
N GLY A 164 -16.58 0.79 -1.44
CA GLY A 164 -15.14 0.94 -1.22
C GLY A 164 -14.65 0.54 0.18
N TYR A 165 -15.39 -0.32 0.87
CA TYR A 165 -15.03 -0.82 2.20
C TYR A 165 -14.50 -2.25 2.15
N SER A 166 -13.48 -2.49 2.96
CA SER A 166 -13.11 -3.82 3.44
C SER A 166 -13.89 -4.17 4.72
N PHE A 167 -13.95 -5.45 5.07
CA PHE A 167 -14.55 -6.02 6.28
C PHE A 167 -13.88 -7.37 6.60
N TYR A 168 -13.95 -7.81 7.85
CA TYR A 168 -13.57 -9.17 8.22
C TYR A 168 -14.81 -10.07 8.13
N GLY A 169 -14.86 -10.96 7.15
CA GLY A 169 -16.06 -11.75 6.83
C GLY A 169 -15.98 -13.18 7.37
N SER A 170 -17.14 -13.82 7.50
CA SER A 170 -17.27 -15.26 7.75
C SER A 170 -17.93 -15.95 6.58
N TYR A 171 -17.35 -17.08 6.14
CA TYR A 171 -17.75 -17.84 4.97
C TYR A 171 -17.91 -19.30 5.38
N LYS A 172 -19.12 -19.82 5.24
CA LYS A 172 -19.45 -21.20 5.62
C LYS A 172 -19.56 -22.08 4.38
N THR A 173 -18.85 -23.20 4.38
CA THR A 173 -19.07 -24.34 3.47
C THR A 173 -19.91 -25.41 4.18
N SER A 174 -20.17 -26.56 3.54
CA SER A 174 -20.90 -27.67 4.16
C SER A 174 -20.32 -28.08 5.52
N ASP A 175 -18.99 -28.13 5.62
CA ASP A 175 -18.28 -28.75 6.76
C ASP A 175 -17.32 -27.81 7.49
N SER A 176 -17.04 -26.61 6.95
CA SER A 176 -16.03 -25.68 7.50
C SER A 176 -16.53 -24.24 7.55
N THR A 177 -16.01 -23.48 8.51
CA THR A 177 -16.18 -22.02 8.56
C THR A 177 -14.82 -21.36 8.41
N PHE A 178 -14.71 -20.46 7.44
CA PHE A 178 -13.53 -19.65 7.20
C PHE A 178 -13.83 -18.21 7.59
N SER A 179 -12.89 -17.55 8.26
CA SER A 179 -13.02 -16.14 8.59
C SER A 179 -11.76 -15.41 8.19
N PHE A 180 -11.92 -14.35 7.40
CA PHE A 180 -10.79 -13.65 6.82
C PHE A 180 -11.15 -12.24 6.38
N LEU A 181 -10.14 -11.39 6.24
CA LEU A 181 -10.32 -10.04 5.72
C LEU A 181 -10.68 -10.06 4.23
N ASN A 182 -11.64 -9.23 3.85
CA ASN A 182 -12.10 -8.97 2.49
C ASN A 182 -12.15 -7.45 2.26
N ASN A 183 -11.73 -6.86 1.16
CA ASN A 183 -10.90 -7.40 0.08
C ASN A 183 -9.43 -6.96 0.21
N GLY A 184 -9.06 -6.18 1.24
CA GLY A 184 -7.72 -5.64 1.37
C GLY A 184 -7.41 -4.48 0.39
N ALA A 185 -8.43 -3.76 -0.05
CA ALA A 185 -8.27 -2.63 -0.95
C ALA A 185 -7.60 -1.43 -0.27
N VAL A 186 -6.89 -0.67 -1.07
CA VAL A 186 -6.38 0.66 -0.73
C VAL A 186 -6.85 1.65 -1.78
N SER A 187 -7.20 2.84 -1.32
CA SER A 187 -7.59 3.95 -2.18
C SER A 187 -6.42 4.55 -2.95
N GLY A 188 -6.77 5.32 -3.99
CA GLY A 188 -5.81 5.87 -4.95
C GLY A 188 -5.45 4.86 -6.04
N PRO A 189 -4.25 4.97 -6.66
CA PRO A 189 -3.94 4.28 -7.90
C PRO A 189 -3.54 2.80 -7.74
N PHE A 190 -3.30 2.31 -6.51
CA PHE A 190 -2.72 0.98 -6.27
C PHE A 190 -3.76 -0.16 -6.16
N ALA A 191 -5.04 0.16 -5.97
CA ALA A 191 -6.17 -0.76 -5.73
C ALA A 191 -6.05 -1.68 -4.50
N TRP A 192 -4.86 -2.22 -4.20
CA TRP A 192 -4.60 -3.23 -3.16
C TRP A 192 -3.52 -2.79 -2.18
N ALA A 193 -3.74 -3.08 -0.90
CA ALA A 193 -2.87 -2.63 0.18
C ALA A 193 -1.44 -3.20 0.09
N ASP A 194 -1.27 -4.44 -0.39
CA ASP A 194 0.05 -5.05 -0.55
C ASP A 194 0.88 -4.35 -1.63
N SER A 195 0.29 -4.03 -2.78
CA SER A 195 0.94 -3.26 -3.85
C SER A 195 1.36 -1.86 -3.35
N TYR A 196 0.54 -1.21 -2.51
CA TYR A 196 0.88 0.10 -1.93
C TYR A 196 1.97 0.03 -0.84
N ILE A 197 1.93 -0.97 0.04
CA ILE A 197 2.99 -1.16 1.06
C ILE A 197 4.33 -1.48 0.40
N ASN A 198 4.32 -2.26 -0.69
CA ASN A 198 5.53 -2.50 -1.49
C ASN A 198 6.11 -1.19 -2.02
N GLN A 199 5.28 -0.28 -2.53
CA GLN A 199 5.74 1.04 -3.01
C GLN A 199 6.34 1.89 -1.88
N ILE A 200 5.72 1.93 -0.70
CA ILE A 200 6.24 2.66 0.47
C ILE A 200 7.64 2.14 0.84
N TRP A 201 7.79 0.82 0.92
CA TRP A 201 9.05 0.17 1.25
C TRP A 201 10.13 0.46 0.18
N MET A 202 9.82 0.27 -1.10
CA MET A 202 10.78 0.52 -2.18
C MET A 202 11.24 1.99 -2.22
N ASN A 203 10.32 2.95 -2.08
CA ASN A 203 10.67 4.37 -2.06
C ASN A 203 11.65 4.72 -0.93
N THR A 204 11.38 4.21 0.27
CA THR A 204 12.23 4.44 1.44
C THR A 204 13.59 3.76 1.28
N SER A 205 13.61 2.54 0.72
CA SER A 205 14.84 1.77 0.50
C SER A 205 15.73 2.44 -0.55
N PHE A 206 15.17 2.89 -1.68
CA PHE A 206 15.91 3.66 -2.68
C PHE A 206 16.46 4.97 -2.11
N GLN A 207 15.69 5.67 -1.27
CA GLN A 207 16.19 6.87 -0.60
C GLN A 207 17.41 6.55 0.28
N SER A 208 17.36 5.47 1.06
CA SER A 208 18.47 5.02 1.90
C SER A 208 19.71 4.63 1.07
N ASP A 209 19.52 3.88 -0.01
CA ASP A 209 20.60 3.46 -0.92
C ASP A 209 21.31 4.69 -1.54
N LEU A 210 20.53 5.67 -2.00
CA LEU A 210 21.06 6.87 -2.62
C LEU A 210 21.74 7.80 -1.61
N LEU A 211 21.23 7.93 -0.39
CA LEU A 211 21.90 8.65 0.69
C LEU A 211 23.25 8.00 1.04
N THR A 212 23.28 6.66 1.10
CA THR A 212 24.50 5.90 1.32
C THR A 212 25.50 6.14 0.19
N LEU A 213 25.05 6.15 -1.07
CA LEU A 213 25.88 6.51 -2.23
C LEU A 213 26.49 7.90 -2.04
N PHE A 214 25.68 8.92 -1.76
CA PHE A 214 26.19 10.30 -1.57
C PHE A 214 27.26 10.41 -0.48
N SER A 215 27.17 9.61 0.58
CA SER A 215 28.15 9.61 1.67
C SER A 215 29.40 8.77 1.41
N SER A 216 29.36 7.84 0.46
CA SER A 216 30.43 6.85 0.23
C SER A 216 31.35 7.18 -0.93
N VAL A 217 30.92 8.02 -1.88
CA VAL A 217 31.75 8.45 -3.03
C VAL A 217 32.14 9.91 -2.91
N GLY A 218 33.31 10.28 -3.44
CA GLY A 218 33.76 11.67 -3.44
C GLY A 218 32.93 12.60 -4.34
N GLN A 219 32.32 12.05 -5.39
CA GLN A 219 31.39 12.77 -6.27
C GLN A 219 30.55 11.79 -7.11
N ILE A 220 29.40 12.30 -7.58
CA ILE A 220 28.57 11.67 -8.61
C ILE A 220 28.54 12.63 -9.82
N PRO A 221 29.28 12.35 -10.90
CA PRO A 221 29.33 13.25 -12.05
C PRO A 221 28.04 13.15 -12.88
N TYR A 222 27.61 14.25 -13.51
CA TYR A 222 26.47 14.27 -14.45
C TYR A 222 26.85 13.67 -15.81
N THR A 223 27.22 12.39 -15.82
CA THR A 223 27.69 11.64 -16.98
C THR A 223 27.18 10.20 -16.90
N ALA A 224 27.49 9.39 -17.90
CA ALA A 224 27.19 7.95 -17.88
C ALA A 224 27.84 7.24 -16.67
N GLN A 225 28.97 7.74 -16.14
CA GLN A 225 29.57 7.20 -14.93
C GLN A 225 28.69 7.43 -13.69
N GLY A 226 28.08 8.62 -13.56
CA GLY A 226 27.14 8.90 -12.47
C GLY A 226 25.88 8.06 -12.59
N ASP A 227 25.39 7.83 -13.81
CA ASP A 227 24.29 6.88 -14.04
C ASP A 227 24.65 5.48 -13.55
N SER A 228 25.86 4.99 -13.85
CA SER A 228 26.33 3.69 -13.36
C SER A 228 26.41 3.65 -11.83
N GLN A 229 26.92 4.71 -11.18
CA GLN A 229 26.97 4.77 -9.72
C GLN A 229 25.58 4.72 -9.09
N ILE A 230 24.62 5.50 -9.60
CA ILE A 230 23.23 5.50 -9.14
C ILE A 230 22.58 4.12 -9.36
N ALA A 231 22.76 3.53 -10.55
CA ALA A 231 22.20 2.22 -10.87
C ALA A 231 22.76 1.12 -9.95
N THR A 232 24.07 1.10 -9.72
CA THR A 232 24.69 0.14 -8.80
C THR A 232 24.19 0.31 -7.38
N ALA A 233 24.00 1.55 -6.90
CA ALA A 233 23.57 1.80 -5.53
C ALA A 233 22.19 1.21 -5.22
N VAL A 234 21.24 1.32 -6.15
CA VAL A 234 19.85 0.85 -5.94
C VAL A 234 19.62 -0.61 -6.33
N GLN A 235 20.61 -1.27 -6.94
CA GLN A 235 20.45 -2.61 -7.51
C GLN A 235 20.04 -3.65 -6.47
N ASN A 236 20.65 -3.61 -5.28
CA ASN A 236 20.31 -4.56 -4.21
C ASN A 236 18.85 -4.46 -3.79
N THR A 237 18.28 -3.25 -3.72
CA THR A 237 16.85 -3.06 -3.42
C THR A 237 15.97 -3.61 -4.54
N ILE A 238 16.34 -3.41 -5.80
CA ILE A 238 15.61 -3.98 -6.95
C ILE A 238 15.62 -5.51 -6.90
N ASP A 239 16.77 -6.12 -6.63
CA ASP A 239 16.93 -7.57 -6.53
C ASP A 239 16.14 -8.14 -5.34
N THR A 240 16.13 -7.42 -4.21
CA THR A 240 15.29 -7.74 -3.06
C THR A 240 13.81 -7.70 -3.43
N ALA A 241 13.37 -6.65 -4.13
CA ALA A 241 11.97 -6.48 -4.55
C ALA A 241 11.51 -7.59 -5.51
N LEU A 242 12.39 -8.01 -6.43
CA LEU A 242 12.19 -9.17 -7.29
C LEU A 242 12.07 -10.46 -6.49
N SER A 243 13.03 -10.72 -5.59
CA SER A 243 13.03 -11.95 -4.79
C SER A 243 11.81 -12.02 -3.87
N PHE A 244 11.38 -10.90 -3.30
CA PHE A 244 10.21 -10.83 -2.42
C PHE A 244 8.88 -11.05 -3.17
N GLY A 245 8.82 -10.67 -4.44
CA GLY A 245 7.62 -10.71 -5.29
C GLY A 245 6.86 -9.38 -5.40
N ALA A 246 7.48 -8.27 -4.99
CA ALA A 246 6.96 -6.91 -5.24
C ALA A 246 7.11 -6.48 -6.70
N ILE A 247 8.11 -7.02 -7.40
CA ILE A 247 8.30 -6.85 -8.85
C ILE A 247 8.04 -8.20 -9.51
N GLN A 248 7.16 -8.23 -10.50
CA GLN A 248 6.82 -9.43 -11.26
C GLN A 248 7.35 -9.32 -12.69
N PRO A 249 8.26 -10.20 -13.14
CA PRO A 249 8.63 -10.30 -14.54
C PRO A 249 7.52 -10.94 -15.38
N ASN A 250 7.65 -10.85 -16.70
CA ASN A 250 6.72 -11.42 -17.68
C ASN A 250 5.26 -10.93 -17.56
N VAL A 251 5.08 -9.65 -17.22
CA VAL A 251 3.76 -9.02 -17.18
C VAL A 251 3.41 -8.45 -18.54
N THR A 252 2.34 -8.95 -19.14
CA THR A 252 1.81 -8.44 -20.41
C THR A 252 1.18 -7.05 -20.19
N LEU A 253 1.73 -6.03 -20.86
CA LEU A 253 1.18 -4.68 -20.84
C LEU A 253 0.09 -4.53 -21.91
N SER A 254 -1.00 -3.83 -21.56
CA SER A 254 -1.99 -3.39 -22.54
C SER A 254 -1.41 -2.32 -23.47
N ALA A 255 -2.01 -2.12 -24.64
CA ALA A 255 -1.58 -1.08 -25.59
C ALA A 255 -1.54 0.33 -24.97
N ALA A 256 -2.52 0.65 -24.10
CA ALA A 256 -2.57 1.93 -23.39
C ALA A 256 -1.43 2.06 -22.36
N GLN A 257 -1.12 1.00 -21.60
CA GLN A 257 0.00 0.98 -20.67
C GLN A 257 1.33 1.10 -21.41
N THR A 258 1.52 0.38 -22.51
CA THR A 258 2.72 0.48 -23.37
C THR A 258 2.93 1.91 -23.86
N GLN A 259 1.88 2.57 -24.36
CA GLN A 259 1.98 3.96 -24.79
C GLN A 259 2.35 4.89 -23.61
N ALA A 260 1.71 4.71 -22.46
CA ALA A 260 1.95 5.54 -21.28
C ALA A 260 3.40 5.42 -20.76
N VAL A 261 3.92 4.20 -20.59
CA VAL A 261 5.28 3.99 -20.06
C VAL A 261 6.35 4.49 -21.02
N ASN A 262 6.17 4.30 -22.33
CA ASN A 262 7.13 4.78 -23.34
C ASN A 262 7.12 6.31 -23.45
N ALA A 263 5.94 6.93 -23.39
CA ALA A 263 5.81 8.38 -23.36
C ALA A 263 6.45 8.97 -22.09
N GLN A 264 6.20 8.37 -20.92
CA GLN A 264 6.82 8.78 -19.66
C GLN A 264 8.33 8.54 -19.63
N ALA A 265 8.84 7.50 -20.28
CA ALA A 265 10.28 7.25 -20.36
C ALA A 265 10.98 8.13 -21.41
N GLY A 266 10.22 8.70 -22.36
CA GLY A 266 10.76 9.41 -23.53
C GLY A 266 11.52 8.49 -24.49
N ARG A 267 11.33 7.16 -24.38
CA ARG A 267 11.93 6.12 -25.21
C ARG A 267 11.15 4.82 -25.04
N THR A 268 11.34 3.89 -25.98
CA THR A 268 10.76 2.55 -25.91
C THR A 268 11.42 1.73 -24.79
N ILE A 269 10.67 1.38 -23.76
CA ILE A 269 11.10 0.57 -22.62
C ILE A 269 10.19 -0.64 -22.36
N ASP A 270 9.00 -0.68 -22.96
CA ASP A 270 7.92 -1.63 -22.68
C ASP A 270 8.35 -3.11 -22.82
N GLY A 271 9.14 -3.46 -23.83
CA GLY A 271 9.66 -4.82 -23.99
C GLY A 271 10.56 -5.27 -22.81
N VAL A 272 11.47 -4.39 -22.37
CA VAL A 272 12.33 -4.68 -21.22
C VAL A 272 11.53 -4.68 -19.93
N LEU A 273 10.64 -3.71 -19.75
CA LEU A 273 9.78 -3.59 -18.58
C LEU A 273 8.88 -4.81 -18.42
N SER A 274 8.22 -5.27 -19.48
CA SER A 274 7.33 -6.44 -19.44
C SER A 274 8.09 -7.75 -19.17
N THR A 275 9.24 -7.98 -19.81
CA THR A 275 9.99 -9.24 -19.62
C THR A 275 10.73 -9.28 -18.29
N ARG A 276 11.46 -8.20 -17.94
CA ARG A 276 12.30 -8.16 -16.73
C ARG A 276 11.52 -7.74 -15.47
N GLY A 277 10.39 -7.07 -15.66
CA GLY A 277 9.57 -6.53 -14.58
C GLY A 277 9.97 -5.13 -14.12
N TRP A 278 11.10 -4.57 -14.57
CA TRP A 278 11.54 -3.23 -14.18
C TRP A 278 12.45 -2.54 -15.20
N TYR A 279 12.46 -1.22 -15.14
CA TYR A 279 13.35 -0.35 -15.92
C TYR A 279 13.79 0.88 -15.11
N LEU A 280 15.09 1.14 -15.05
CA LEU A 280 15.66 2.29 -14.35
C LEU A 280 16.24 3.30 -15.35
N LEU A 281 15.88 4.57 -15.17
CA LEU A 281 16.50 5.74 -15.78
C LEU A 281 17.18 6.54 -14.67
N PRO A 282 18.50 6.44 -14.48
CA PRO A 282 19.20 7.14 -13.39
C PRO A 282 19.20 8.66 -13.56
N GLY A 283 19.34 9.16 -14.79
CA GLY A 283 19.08 10.54 -15.18
C GLY A 283 20.25 11.53 -15.04
N ALA A 284 21.40 11.12 -14.54
CA ALA A 284 22.57 11.98 -14.35
C ALA A 284 23.20 12.38 -15.69
N SER A 285 23.33 11.43 -16.64
CA SER A 285 23.88 11.72 -17.98
C SER A 285 22.98 12.63 -18.83
N THR A 286 21.68 12.68 -18.53
CA THR A 286 20.69 13.48 -19.26
C THR A 286 20.42 14.84 -18.64
N ALA A 287 21.14 15.21 -17.58
CA ALA A 287 20.94 16.48 -16.90
C ALA A 287 21.29 17.69 -17.79
N SER A 288 20.42 18.71 -17.78
CA SER A 288 20.62 19.94 -18.56
C SER A 288 21.90 20.70 -18.14
N ALA A 289 22.44 21.54 -19.02
CA ALA A 289 23.59 22.40 -18.67
C ALA A 289 23.31 23.28 -17.44
N THR A 290 22.09 23.83 -17.33
CA THR A 290 21.66 24.62 -16.17
C THR A 290 21.66 23.81 -14.88
N THR A 291 21.08 22.60 -14.90
CA THR A 291 21.07 21.69 -13.74
C THR A 291 22.48 21.35 -13.28
N ARG A 292 23.39 21.08 -14.22
CA ARG A 292 24.80 20.79 -13.92
C ARG A 292 25.50 21.98 -13.30
N ALA A 293 25.34 23.17 -13.88
CA ALA A 293 25.94 24.40 -13.39
C ALA A 293 25.48 24.76 -11.97
N SER A 294 24.21 24.51 -11.64
CA SER A 294 23.64 24.77 -10.31
C SER A 294 23.80 23.62 -9.32
N ARG A 295 24.40 22.48 -9.72
CA ARG A 295 24.41 21.22 -8.95
C ARG A 295 23.00 20.78 -8.51
N GLY A 296 22.03 20.97 -9.40
CA GLY A 296 20.62 20.65 -9.15
C GLY A 296 20.34 19.15 -9.10
N ALA A 297 19.18 18.79 -8.56
CA ALA A 297 18.76 17.40 -8.41
C ALA A 297 18.72 16.65 -9.76
N VAL A 298 19.19 15.40 -9.74
CA VAL A 298 19.04 14.46 -10.84
C VAL A 298 17.61 13.92 -10.85
N GLN A 299 16.98 13.90 -12.02
CA GLN A 299 15.60 13.45 -12.20
C GLN A 299 15.59 11.98 -12.65
N GLY A 300 15.80 11.06 -11.71
CA GLY A 300 15.72 9.63 -11.96
C GLY A 300 14.27 9.14 -12.06
N ARG A 301 14.04 8.02 -12.77
CA ARG A 301 12.75 7.34 -12.86
C ARG A 301 12.94 5.83 -12.77
N PHE A 302 12.13 5.19 -11.94
CA PHE A 302 12.07 3.73 -11.83
C PHE A 302 10.67 3.25 -12.20
N PHE A 303 10.59 2.36 -13.18
CA PHE A 303 9.37 1.71 -13.63
C PHE A 303 9.42 0.26 -13.18
N TYR A 304 8.30 -0.26 -12.69
CA TYR A 304 8.17 -1.68 -12.36
C TYR A 304 6.76 -2.19 -12.63
N THR A 305 6.62 -3.50 -12.78
CA THR A 305 5.33 -4.19 -12.88
C THR A 305 5.09 -4.98 -11.62
N ASP A 306 3.95 -4.72 -10.96
CA ASP A 306 3.55 -5.45 -9.75
C ASP A 306 2.96 -6.84 -10.06
N GLY A 307 2.29 -6.98 -11.21
CA GLY A 307 1.64 -8.23 -11.63
C GLY A 307 0.38 -8.60 -10.82
N GLU A 308 0.11 -7.89 -9.72
CA GLU A 308 -0.99 -8.09 -8.79
C GLU A 308 -1.06 -9.53 -8.24
N SER A 309 -2.17 -9.89 -7.59
CA SER A 309 -2.37 -11.21 -7.00
C SER A 309 -3.79 -11.73 -7.22
N VAL A 310 -3.92 -13.03 -7.42
CA VAL A 310 -5.22 -13.69 -7.60
C VAL A 310 -6.00 -13.67 -6.28
N GLN A 311 -7.22 -13.13 -6.32
CA GLN A 311 -8.13 -13.06 -5.18
C GLN A 311 -9.47 -13.79 -5.40
N ALA A 312 -9.71 -14.30 -6.61
CA ALA A 312 -10.89 -15.10 -6.93
C ALA A 312 -10.54 -16.15 -8.00
N ILE A 313 -11.11 -17.34 -7.86
CA ILE A 313 -10.97 -18.44 -8.82
C ILE A 313 -12.38 -18.95 -9.13
N THR A 314 -12.75 -19.01 -10.40
CA THR A 314 -13.93 -19.72 -10.88
C THR A 314 -13.45 -20.95 -11.67
N LEU A 315 -13.83 -22.13 -11.21
CA LEU A 315 -13.45 -23.41 -11.84
C LEU A 315 -14.71 -24.18 -12.22
N ALA A 316 -14.84 -24.53 -13.50
CA ALA A 316 -15.88 -25.41 -13.99
C ALA A 316 -15.41 -26.87 -13.93
N SER A 317 -16.28 -27.78 -13.50
CA SER A 317 -16.10 -29.23 -13.67
C SER A 317 -16.90 -29.67 -14.89
N VAL A 318 -16.23 -30.14 -15.94
CA VAL A 318 -16.86 -30.58 -17.20
C VAL A 318 -16.60 -32.08 -17.37
N GLU A 319 -17.68 -32.87 -17.34
CA GLU A 319 -17.64 -34.28 -17.74
C GLU A 319 -17.55 -34.36 -19.27
N VAL A 320 -16.63 -35.17 -19.78
CA VAL A 320 -16.57 -35.52 -21.20
C VAL A 320 -16.96 -37.00 -21.31
N GLN A 321 -18.03 -37.28 -22.06
CA GLN A 321 -18.47 -38.63 -22.42
C GLN A 321 -18.07 -38.96 -23.85
#